data_AF-A0A453LJZ4-F1
#
_entry.id   AF-A0A453LJZ4-F1
#
_cell.length_a   1.000
_cell.length_b   1.000
_cell.length_c   1.000
_cell.angle_alpha   90.00
_cell.angle_beta   90.00
_cell.angle_gamma   90.00
#
_symmetry.space_group_name_H-M   'P 1'
#
loop_
_entity.id
_entity.type
_entity.pdbx_description
1 polymer ?
#
loop_
_entity_poly.entity_id
_entity_poly.type
_entity_poly.pdbx_seq_one_letter_code
_entity_poly.pdbx_strand_id
1 'polypeptide(L)'
;MWKEDRANELPDSSILDTSPDEILLCIHVALLCVQENPDDRPLMSSVVFVLENGSTPLTSPNLPAYFARRSAAMNQIRTDVQTSVNSFTLTEIEGR
;
A
#
# COMPACT_ATOMS: atom_id res chain seq x y z
N MET A 1 -7.42 -2.84 0.97
CA MET A 1 -7.47 -1.89 2.12
C MET A 1 -7.66 -0.44 1.67
N TRP A 2 -6.65 0.31 1.20
CA TRP A 2 -6.88 1.71 0.76
C TRP A 2 -7.50 1.86 -0.64
N LYS A 3 -7.31 0.87 -1.53
CA LYS A 3 -7.92 0.83 -2.89
C LYS A 3 -9.32 0.21 -2.95
N GLU A 4 -9.85 -0.26 -1.82
CA GLU A 4 -11.10 -1.05 -1.75
C GLU A 4 -12.27 -0.25 -1.15
N ASP A 5 -12.21 1.09 -1.20
CA ASP A 5 -13.21 1.99 -0.59
C ASP A 5 -13.34 1.86 0.95
N ARG A 6 -12.37 1.17 1.57
CA ARG A 6 -12.25 0.98 3.03
C ARG A 6 -11.26 1.94 3.67
N ALA A 7 -10.94 3.04 2.99
CA ALA A 7 -10.05 4.08 3.52
C ALA A 7 -10.57 4.66 4.85
N ASN A 8 -11.90 4.72 4.98
CA ASN A 8 -12.64 5.27 6.11
C ASN A 8 -12.48 4.43 7.38
N GLU A 9 -11.95 3.20 7.27
CA GLU A 9 -11.71 2.28 8.39
C GLU A 9 -10.28 2.34 8.94
N LEU A 10 -9.39 3.09 8.27
CA LEU A 10 -8.01 3.29 8.70
C LEU A 10 -7.81 4.27 9.88
N PRO A 11 -8.58 5.37 10.03
CA PRO A 11 -8.35 6.31 11.11
C PRO A 11 -8.63 5.66 12.47
N ASP A 12 -7.80 6.00 13.45
CA ASP A 12 -8.01 5.59 14.83
C ASP A 12 -9.30 6.22 15.38
N SER A 13 -9.99 5.53 16.30
CA SER A 13 -11.25 6.01 16.88
C SER A 13 -11.09 7.30 17.70
N SER A 14 -9.86 7.66 18.09
CA SER A 14 -9.54 8.95 18.70
C SER A 14 -9.53 10.12 17.72
N ILE A 15 -9.47 9.86 16.41
CA ILE A 15 -9.55 10.86 15.35
C ILE A 15 -11.04 11.09 15.06
N LEU A 16 -11.67 11.89 15.92
CA LEU A 16 -13.06 12.33 15.75
C LEU A 16 -13.06 13.60 14.86
N ASP A 17 -14.06 13.73 13.99
CA ASP A 17 -14.29 14.89 13.11
C ASP A 17 -13.30 15.12 11.93
N THR A 18 -12.76 14.05 11.33
CA THR A 18 -12.05 14.18 10.04
C THR A 18 -12.94 13.80 8.87
N SER A 19 -12.95 14.62 7.81
CA SER A 19 -13.71 14.31 6.60
C SER A 19 -13.10 13.12 5.83
N PRO A 20 -13.92 12.34 5.09
CA PRO A 20 -13.40 11.27 4.24
C PRO A 20 -12.33 11.75 3.24
N ASP A 21 -12.48 12.97 2.72
CA ASP A 21 -11.54 13.57 1.78
C ASP A 21 -10.17 13.86 2.43
N GLU A 22 -10.16 14.34 3.68
CA GLU A 22 -8.92 14.55 4.44
C GLU A 22 -8.24 13.22 4.80
N ILE A 23 -9.03 12.19 5.12
CA ILE A 23 -8.50 10.83 5.36
C ILE A 23 -7.84 10.30 4.08
N LEU A 24 -8.52 10.40 2.94
CA LEU A 24 -8.00 9.97 1.64
C LEU A 24 -6.74 10.76 1.26
N LEU A 25 -6.74 12.08 1.46
CA LEU A 25 -5.59 12.93 1.21
C LEU A 25 -4.39 12.52 2.07
N CYS A 26 -4.62 12.30 3.37
CA CYS A 26 -3.60 11.87 4.31
C CYS A 26 -3.00 10.52 3.91
N ILE A 27 -3.85 9.53 3.55
CA ILE A 27 -3.40 8.23 3.07
C ILE A 27 -2.56 8.39 1.80
N HIS A 28 -3.02 9.20 0.84
CA HIS A 28 -2.33 9.39 -0.43
C HIS A 28 -0.95 10.03 -0.23
N VAL A 29 -0.87 11.08 0.58
CA VAL A 29 0.39 11.74 0.94
C VAL A 29 1.32 10.79 1.70
N ALA A 30 0.81 10.03 2.67
CA ALA A 30 1.59 9.04 3.42
C ALA A 30 2.21 8.00 2.48
N LEU A 31 1.45 7.51 1.49
CA LEU A 31 1.92 6.56 0.48
C LEU A 31 2.97 7.15 -0.46
N LEU A 32 2.91 8.45 -0.77
CA LEU A 32 3.93 9.15 -1.55
C LEU A 32 5.23 9.38 -0.74
N CYS A 33 5.13 9.63 0.56
CA CYS A 33 6.30 9.83 1.42
C CYS A 33 7.13 8.55 1.63
N VAL A 34 6.52 7.37 1.47
CA VAL A 34 7.17 6.07 1.70
C VAL A 34 7.49 5.32 0.40
N GLN A 35 7.59 6.03 -0.72
CA GLN A 35 8.03 5.44 -1.98
C GLN A 35 9.42 4.81 -1.86
N GLU A 36 9.59 3.65 -2.50
CA GLU A 36 10.87 2.92 -2.51
C GLU A 36 11.95 3.77 -3.16
N ASN A 37 11.66 4.30 -4.36
CA ASN A 37 12.51 5.26 -5.03
C ASN A 37 12.48 6.61 -4.28
N PRO A 38 13.62 7.13 -3.80
CA PRO A 38 13.69 8.43 -3.13
C PRO A 38 13.22 9.58 -4.02
N ASP A 39 13.46 9.50 -5.33
CA ASP A 39 13.12 10.56 -6.28
C ASP A 39 11.60 10.70 -6.49
N ASP A 40 10.83 9.67 -6.14
CA ASP A 40 9.37 9.69 -6.21
C ASP A 40 8.73 10.29 -4.95
N ARG A 41 9.53 10.61 -3.91
CA ARG A 41 9.03 11.19 -2.66
C ARG A 41 8.80 12.69 -2.83
N PRO A 42 7.67 13.23 -2.35
CA PRO A 42 7.38 14.65 -2.47
C PRO A 42 8.32 15.47 -1.58
N LEU A 43 8.61 16.69 -1.99
CA LEU A 43 9.27 17.67 -1.13
C LEU A 43 8.38 17.97 0.09
N MET A 44 8.98 18.14 1.26
CA MET A 44 8.24 18.48 2.48
C MET A 44 7.43 19.77 2.35
N SER A 45 7.92 20.75 1.59
CA SER A 45 7.18 21.97 1.26
C SER A 45 5.91 21.68 0.47
N SER A 46 5.96 20.73 -0.47
CA SER A 46 4.80 20.29 -1.24
C SER A 46 3.81 19.53 -0.37
N VAL A 47 4.30 18.69 0.56
CA VAL A 47 3.46 17.99 1.54
C VAL A 47 2.66 18.97 2.39
N VAL A 48 3.32 19.96 2.99
CA VAL A 48 2.65 20.99 3.81
C VAL A 48 1.64 21.77 2.97
N PHE A 49 2.04 22.23 1.79
CA PHE A 49 1.15 22.97 0.89
C PHE A 49 -0.13 22.20 0.56
N VAL A 50 -0.01 20.90 0.28
CA VAL A 50 -1.15 20.04 -0.07
C VAL A 50 -2.08 19.83 1.13
N LEU A 51 -1.51 19.60 2.32
CA LEU A 51 -2.29 19.40 3.54
C LEU A 51 -3.02 20.68 3.98
N GLU A 52 -2.44 21.85 3.76
CA GLU A 52 -3.05 23.14 4.11
C GLU A 52 -4.12 23.60 3.12
N ASN A 53 -3.89 23.38 1.82
CA ASN A 53 -4.75 23.97 0.77
C ASN A 53 -5.78 22.99 0.20
N GLY A 54 -5.63 21.70 0.47
CA GLY A 54 -6.49 20.66 -0.09
C GLY A 54 -6.24 20.41 -1.59
N SER A 55 -6.30 19.13 -1.96
CA SER A 55 -6.36 18.55 -3.31
C SER A 55 -5.78 19.37 -4.47
N THR A 56 -4.45 19.31 -4.63
CA THR A 56 -3.83 19.39 -5.97
C THR A 56 -3.85 18.00 -6.63
N PRO A 57 -3.84 17.87 -7.97
CA PRO A 57 -3.73 16.56 -8.60
C PRO A 57 -2.38 15.92 -8.27
N LEU A 58 -2.38 15.06 -7.25
CA LEU A 58 -1.23 14.27 -6.86
C LEU A 58 -1.12 13.05 -7.77
N THR A 59 0.09 12.72 -8.18
CA THR A 59 0.39 11.48 -8.87
C THR A 59 -0.02 10.30 -8.00
N SER A 60 -0.55 9.23 -8.59
CA SER A 60 -0.86 8.01 -7.85
C SER A 60 0.44 7.42 -7.27
N PRO A 61 0.47 7.03 -5.99
CA PRO A 61 1.61 6.33 -5.43
C PRO A 61 1.84 5.01 -6.17
N ASN A 62 3.11 4.64 -6.36
CA ASN A 62 3.46 3.33 -6.90
C ASN A 62 3.02 2.23 -5.94
N LEU A 63 2.85 1.01 -6.47
CA LEU A 63 2.59 -0.16 -5.63
C LEU A 63 3.79 -0.37 -4.70
N PRO A 64 3.59 -0.53 -3.38
CA PRO A 64 4.73 -0.72 -2.48
C PRO A 64 5.52 -1.97 -2.89
N ALA A 65 6.84 -1.83 -2.93
CA ALA A 65 7.79 -2.84 -3.40
C ALA A 65 7.59 -4.22 -2.77
N TYR A 66 7.21 -4.23 -1.49
CA TYR A 66 6.90 -5.45 -0.75
C TYR A 66 5.78 -6.27 -1.43
N PHE A 67 4.71 -5.61 -1.87
CA PHE A 67 3.60 -6.27 -2.56
C PHE A 67 4.03 -6.73 -3.96
N ALA A 68 4.81 -5.92 -4.68
CA ALA A 68 5.35 -6.31 -5.99
C ALA A 68 6.21 -7.58 -5.89
N ARG A 69 7.15 -7.62 -4.94
CA ARG A 69 8.03 -8.79 -4.71
C ARG A 69 7.27 -10.02 -4.25
N ARG A 70 6.28 -9.86 -3.36
CA ARG A 70 5.42 -10.97 -2.91
C ARG A 70 4.59 -11.54 -4.06
N SER A 71 4.06 -10.66 -4.92
CA SER A 71 3.29 -11.11 -6.09
C SER A 71 4.16 -11.87 -7.10
N ALA A 72 5.39 -11.40 -7.34
CA ALA A 72 6.36 -12.09 -8.18
C ALA A 72 6.74 -13.47 -7.61
N ALA A 73 7.00 -13.55 -6.30
CA ALA A 73 7.30 -14.81 -5.63
C ALA A 73 6.12 -15.80 -5.68
N MET A 74 4.89 -15.33 -5.48
CA MET A 74 3.68 -16.15 -5.59
C MET A 74 3.48 -16.68 -7.02
N ASN A 75 3.77 -15.85 -8.02
CA ASN A 75 3.69 -16.25 -9.42
C ASN A 75 4.75 -17.31 -9.77
N GLN A 76 5.97 -17.18 -9.24
CA GLN A 76 7.03 -18.18 -9.40
C GLN A 76 6.64 -19.54 -8.77
N ILE A 77 6.12 -19.53 -7.54
CA ILE A 77 5.63 -20.74 -6.88
C ILE A 77 4.50 -21.38 -7.71
N ARG A 78 3.56 -20.57 -8.23
CA ARG A 78 2.46 -21.07 -9.07
C ARG A 78 2.97 -21.70 -10.36
N THR A 79 3.95 -21.10 -11.03
CA THR A 79 4.54 -21.66 -12.25
C THR A 79 5.27 -22.96 -11.94
N ASP A 80 6.04 -23.02 -10.85
CA ASP A 80 6.77 -24.23 -10.44
C ASP A 80 5.81 -25.38 -10.13
N VAL A 81 4.69 -25.10 -9.45
CA VAL A 81 3.63 -26.09 -9.18
C VAL A 81 2.94 -26.54 -10.47
N GLN A 82 2.70 -25.66 -11.44
CA GLN A 82 2.07 -26.01 -12.71
C GLN A 82 2.99 -26.82 -13.63
N THR A 83 4.31 -26.64 -13.51
CA THR A 83 5.31 -27.38 -14.31
C THR A 83 5.85 -28.63 -13.62
N SER A 84 5.58 -28.81 -12.32
CA SER A 84 6.06 -29.96 -11.55
C SER A 84 5.18 -31.19 -11.79
N VAL A 85 5.78 -32.27 -12.27
CA VAL A 85 5.16 -33.60 -12.44
C VAL A 85 5.16 -34.42 -11.15
N ASN A 86 5.69 -33.89 -10.04
CA ASN A 86 5.76 -34.60 -8.76
C ASN A 86 4.70 -34.08 -7.78
N SER A 87 3.80 -34.97 -7.36
CA SER A 87 2.85 -34.75 -6.26
C SER A 87 3.60 -34.61 -4.94
N PHE A 88 3.66 -33.41 -4.38
CA PHE A 88 4.33 -33.14 -3.10
C PHE A 88 3.30 -32.85 -1.99
N THR A 89 3.47 -33.48 -0.83
CA THR A 89 2.58 -33.34 0.33
C THR A 89 2.98 -32.10 1.16
N LEU A 90 1.99 -31.23 1.45
CA LEU A 90 2.17 -30.02 2.26
C LEU A 90 2.18 -30.38 3.75
N THR A 91 3.29 -30.14 4.46
CA THR A 91 3.30 -30.19 5.93
C THR A 91 2.93 -28.83 6.51
N GLU A 92 1.92 -28.84 7.37
CA GLU A 92 1.41 -27.69 8.11
C GLU A 92 2.40 -27.25 9.19
N ILE A 93 2.66 -25.94 9.30
CA ILE A 93 3.55 -25.35 10.29
C ILE A 93 2.71 -24.86 11.47
N GLU A 94 2.74 -25.60 12.57
CA GLU A 94 2.12 -25.22 13.85
C GLU A 94 3.07 -24.30 14.64
N GLY A 95 2.66 -23.07 14.89
CA GLY A 95 3.38 -22.12 15.75
C GLY A 95 2.96 -22.28 17.21
N ARG A 96 3.93 -22.31 18.13
CA ARG A 96 3.70 -22.28 19.58
C ARG A 96 3.42 -20.89 20.10
#